data_AF-A0A6A6IJY0-F1
#
_entry.id   AF-A0A6A6IJY0-F1
#
_cell.length_a   1.000
_cell.length_b   1.000
_cell.length_c   1.000
_cell.angle_alpha   90.00
_cell.angle_beta   90.00
_cell.angle_gamma   90.00
#
_symmetry.space_group_name_H-M   'P 1'
#
loop_
_entity.id
_entity.type
_entity.pdbx_description
1 polymer ?
#
loop_
_entity_poly.entity_id
_entity_poly.type
_entity_poly.pdbx_seq_one_letter_code
_entity_poly.pdbx_strand_id
1 'polypeptide(L)'
;MAGLFRVFCELCKGFTSHLASFILSTLSSFATLFSTHTVSRATAAENAIRSGDTVSVFDPNTNSEWTGTVGCFLKDARKGTYYAVTAGRVAGPPGCLYTLKNRRFPRAVIRATHVPNFRTSLYDELASEVALLEVAPEDASAIDALIPRLDVNGFGGGAPRYLDLQHHRARWSAIWKRVDDERGIRVYKEGEATGHTVGTLYKVVHELPAAHLGGNHPHPDEEELDSPSGQRYQETIAGDHDRRWVGVVKRSDHTFTGPGDSGALVYAIEDSCVVPLGIHICIEDGDSIFLSIETFMLEGILYGLDLQFA
;
A
#
# COMPACT_ATOMS: atom_id res chain seq x y z
N MET A 1 -49.04 34.89 -54.87
CA MET A 1 -47.98 34.89 -53.83
C MET A 1 -48.35 34.17 -52.52
N ALA A 2 -49.61 33.78 -52.26
CA ALA A 2 -49.99 33.11 -51.00
C ALA A 2 -49.66 31.60 -50.91
N GLY A 3 -49.41 30.91 -52.05
CA GLY A 3 -49.14 29.46 -52.07
C GLY A 3 -47.71 29.06 -51.66
N LEU A 4 -46.71 29.87 -52.01
CA LEU A 4 -45.29 29.55 -51.75
C LEU A 4 -44.93 29.64 -50.26
N PHE A 5 -45.56 30.56 -49.52
CA PHE A 5 -45.30 30.76 -48.09
C PHE A 5 -45.82 29.59 -47.24
N ARG A 6 -46.92 28.94 -47.67
CA ARG A 6 -47.51 27.80 -46.97
C ARG A 6 -46.66 26.53 -47.08
N VAL A 7 -46.02 26.32 -48.24
CA VAL A 7 -45.09 25.21 -48.48
C VAL A 7 -43.79 25.39 -47.69
N PHE A 8 -43.28 26.62 -47.58
CA PHE A 8 -42.09 26.92 -46.78
C PHE A 8 -42.33 26.69 -45.27
N CYS A 9 -43.50 27.07 -44.74
CA CYS A 9 -43.84 26.83 -43.34
C CYS A 9 -44.02 25.34 -42.98
N GLU A 10 -44.55 24.51 -43.90
CA GLU A 10 -44.67 23.05 -43.68
C GLU A 10 -43.29 22.35 -43.75
N LEU A 11 -42.41 22.77 -44.66
CA LEU A 11 -41.03 22.27 -44.74
C LEU A 11 -40.21 22.59 -43.48
N CYS A 12 -40.37 23.78 -42.90
CA CYS A 12 -39.69 24.15 -41.66
C CYS A 12 -40.20 23.36 -40.43
N LYS A 13 -41.48 22.96 -40.39
CA LYS A 13 -42.03 22.13 -39.30
C LYS A 13 -41.54 20.69 -39.34
N GLY A 14 -41.41 20.10 -40.53
CA GLY A 14 -40.84 18.76 -40.69
C GLY A 14 -39.34 18.72 -40.34
N PHE A 15 -38.60 19.78 -40.67
CA PHE A 15 -37.17 19.85 -40.38
C PHE A 15 -36.89 19.98 -38.88
N THR A 16 -37.70 20.75 -38.14
CA THR A 16 -37.54 20.88 -36.68
C THR A 16 -37.96 19.63 -35.92
N SER A 17 -38.99 18.89 -36.37
CA SER A 17 -39.40 17.65 -35.71
C SER A 17 -38.39 16.51 -35.91
N HIS A 18 -37.81 16.38 -37.10
CA HIS A 18 -36.78 15.37 -37.36
C HIS A 18 -35.46 15.71 -36.67
N LEU A 19 -35.06 16.99 -36.63
CA LEU A 19 -33.87 17.41 -35.91
C LEU A 19 -34.03 17.24 -34.39
N ALA A 20 -35.19 17.59 -33.83
CA ALA A 20 -35.49 17.38 -32.42
C ALA A 20 -35.51 15.89 -32.03
N SER A 21 -36.13 15.04 -32.86
CA SER A 21 -36.14 13.59 -32.63
C SER A 21 -34.74 12.97 -32.74
N PHE A 22 -33.90 13.47 -33.66
CA PHE A 22 -32.52 13.00 -33.81
C PHE A 22 -31.66 13.43 -32.63
N ILE A 23 -31.79 14.68 -32.15
CA ILE A 23 -31.09 15.18 -30.97
C ILE A 23 -31.55 14.43 -29.71
N LEU A 24 -32.84 14.18 -29.55
CA LEU A 24 -33.36 13.42 -28.40
C LEU A 24 -32.91 11.96 -28.42
N SER A 25 -32.86 11.31 -29.59
CA SER A 25 -32.38 9.92 -29.69
C SER A 25 -30.87 9.82 -29.48
N THR A 26 -30.08 10.79 -29.95
CA THR A 26 -28.65 10.86 -29.63
C THR A 26 -28.42 11.16 -28.16
N LEU A 27 -29.12 12.12 -27.55
CA LEU A 27 -29.00 12.43 -26.12
C LEU A 27 -29.42 11.25 -25.24
N SER A 28 -30.49 10.53 -25.61
CA SER A 28 -30.89 9.30 -24.92
C SER A 28 -29.82 8.21 -25.05
N SER A 29 -29.23 8.05 -26.23
CA SER A 29 -28.16 7.07 -26.46
C SER A 29 -26.89 7.41 -25.68
N PHE A 30 -26.51 8.70 -25.64
CA PHE A 30 -25.43 9.21 -24.82
C PHE A 30 -25.71 9.05 -23.33
N ALA A 31 -26.92 9.38 -22.85
CA ALA A 31 -27.29 9.18 -21.45
C ALA A 31 -27.25 7.69 -21.05
N THR A 32 -27.60 6.79 -21.97
CA THR A 32 -27.56 5.34 -21.73
C THR A 32 -26.11 4.83 -21.73
N LEU A 33 -25.26 5.28 -22.66
CA LEU A 33 -23.82 4.98 -22.69
C LEU A 33 -23.06 5.53 -21.48
N PHE A 34 -23.38 6.75 -21.04
CA PHE A 34 -22.82 7.33 -19.82
C PHE A 34 -23.32 6.57 -18.59
N SER A 35 -24.61 6.21 -18.52
CA SER A 35 -25.18 5.45 -17.41
C SER A 35 -24.56 4.06 -17.30
N THR A 36 -24.42 3.31 -18.41
CA THR A 36 -23.82 1.97 -18.40
C THR A 36 -22.33 2.01 -18.08
N HIS A 37 -21.56 2.99 -18.60
CA HIS A 37 -20.16 3.14 -18.22
C HIS A 37 -19.97 3.57 -16.76
N THR A 38 -20.84 4.43 -16.23
CA THR A 38 -20.73 4.89 -14.83
C THR A 38 -21.10 3.78 -13.87
N VAL A 39 -22.14 2.99 -14.17
CA VAL A 39 -22.54 1.82 -13.37
C VAL A 39 -21.49 0.70 -13.47
N SER A 40 -20.98 0.38 -14.66
CA SER A 40 -19.90 -0.60 -14.85
C SER A 40 -18.63 -0.23 -14.09
N ARG A 41 -18.24 1.05 -14.10
CA ARG A 41 -17.05 1.53 -13.41
C ARG A 41 -17.25 1.62 -11.89
N ALA A 42 -18.45 1.95 -11.42
CA ALA A 42 -18.81 1.90 -10.00
C ALA A 42 -18.81 0.46 -9.46
N THR A 43 -19.40 -0.49 -10.18
CA THR A 43 -19.37 -1.92 -9.80
C THR A 43 -17.97 -2.53 -9.89
N ALA A 44 -17.13 -2.06 -10.83
CA ALA A 44 -15.73 -2.47 -10.91
C ALA A 44 -14.91 -1.91 -9.73
N ALA A 45 -15.14 -0.65 -9.34
CA ALA A 45 -14.49 -0.04 -8.19
C ALA A 45 -14.97 -0.62 -6.85
N GLU A 46 -16.21 -1.07 -6.74
CA GLU A 46 -16.74 -1.73 -5.53
C GLU A 46 -16.12 -3.12 -5.31
N ASN A 47 -15.87 -3.86 -6.40
CA ASN A 47 -15.26 -5.19 -6.34
C ASN A 47 -13.73 -5.17 -6.38
N ALA A 48 -13.11 -4.00 -6.58
CA ALA A 48 -11.65 -3.90 -6.62
C ALA A 48 -11.02 -4.19 -5.25
N ILE A 49 -9.87 -4.87 -5.28
CA ILE A 49 -9.06 -5.19 -4.10
C ILE A 49 -8.19 -3.97 -3.75
N ARG A 50 -8.16 -3.58 -2.48
CA ARG A 50 -7.53 -2.35 -1.99
C ARG A 50 -6.74 -2.57 -0.69
N SER A 51 -6.09 -1.50 -0.21
CA SER A 51 -5.53 -1.47 1.15
C SER A 51 -6.56 -1.89 2.21
N GLY A 52 -6.18 -2.78 3.12
CA GLY A 52 -7.04 -3.30 4.18
C GLY A 52 -7.86 -4.54 3.82
N ASP A 53 -7.73 -5.05 2.60
CA ASP A 53 -8.33 -6.32 2.17
C ASP A 53 -7.47 -7.54 2.55
N THR A 54 -8.00 -8.74 2.37
CA THR A 54 -7.40 -9.99 2.84
C THR A 54 -6.25 -10.46 1.94
N VAL A 55 -5.14 -10.87 2.55
CA VAL A 55 -4.12 -11.76 1.94
C VAL A 55 -4.35 -13.14 2.53
N SER A 56 -4.44 -14.17 1.68
CA SER A 56 -4.46 -15.57 2.13
C SER A 56 -3.50 -16.41 1.31
N VAL A 57 -2.72 -17.23 2.00
CA VAL A 57 -1.75 -18.15 1.39
C VAL A 57 -2.03 -19.55 1.91
N PHE A 58 -2.06 -20.50 0.97
CA PHE A 58 -2.24 -21.92 1.27
C PHE A 58 -0.99 -22.67 0.85
N ASP A 59 -0.36 -23.37 1.79
CA ASP A 59 0.72 -24.31 1.49
C ASP A 59 0.14 -25.73 1.39
N PRO A 60 0.10 -26.32 0.18
CA PRO A 60 -0.45 -27.66 0.00
C PRO A 60 0.40 -28.75 0.65
N ASN A 61 1.69 -28.50 0.93
CA ASN A 61 2.58 -29.50 1.51
C ASN A 61 2.34 -29.69 3.00
N THR A 62 2.00 -28.60 3.70
CA THR A 62 1.73 -28.60 5.14
C THR A 62 0.24 -28.52 5.47
N ASN A 63 -0.63 -28.35 4.47
CA ASN A 63 -2.06 -28.09 4.62
C ASN A 63 -2.35 -26.94 5.59
N SER A 64 -1.48 -25.92 5.56
CA SER A 64 -1.56 -24.74 6.42
C SER A 64 -2.03 -23.54 5.62
N GLU A 65 -2.88 -22.73 6.23
CA GLU A 65 -3.35 -21.46 5.69
C GLU A 65 -2.89 -20.33 6.61
N TRP A 66 -2.28 -19.31 6.03
CA TRP A 66 -1.98 -18.07 6.73
C TRP A 66 -2.81 -16.94 6.12
N THR A 67 -3.31 -16.07 7.00
CA THR A 67 -4.13 -14.91 6.62
C THR A 67 -3.49 -13.65 7.17
N GLY A 68 -3.51 -12.60 6.35
CA GLY A 68 -3.06 -11.27 6.69
C GLY A 68 -3.85 -10.22 5.93
N THR A 69 -3.28 -9.02 5.88
CA THR A 69 -3.88 -7.85 5.25
C THR A 69 -3.00 -7.32 4.11
N VAL A 70 -3.63 -6.84 3.04
CA VAL A 70 -2.99 -6.05 1.99
C VAL A 70 -2.73 -4.66 2.56
N GLY A 71 -1.47 -4.27 2.72
CA GLY A 71 -1.13 -2.96 3.24
C GLY A 71 -1.39 -1.88 2.21
N CYS A 72 -0.70 -1.95 1.10
CA CYS A 72 -0.92 -1.07 -0.04
C CYS A 72 -0.50 -1.76 -1.32
N PHE A 73 -0.77 -1.10 -2.44
CA PHE A 73 -0.21 -1.48 -3.74
C PHE A 73 0.87 -0.49 -4.13
N LEU A 74 2.02 -1.02 -4.54
CA LEU A 74 3.10 -0.27 -5.16
C LEU A 74 3.18 -0.68 -6.63
N LYS A 75 3.70 0.22 -7.46
CA LYS A 75 3.91 -0.01 -8.89
C LYS A 75 5.38 0.12 -9.21
N ASP A 76 5.93 -0.82 -9.97
CA ASP A 76 7.24 -0.63 -10.61
C ASP A 76 7.07 0.35 -11.77
N ALA A 77 7.67 1.54 -11.66
CA ALA A 77 7.59 2.59 -12.66
C ALA A 77 8.18 2.19 -14.02
N ARG A 78 9.14 1.25 -14.05
CA ARG A 78 9.83 0.81 -15.26
C ARG A 78 9.04 -0.24 -16.02
N LYS A 79 8.40 -1.17 -15.30
CA LYS A 79 7.69 -2.33 -15.88
C LYS A 79 6.17 -2.15 -15.92
N GLY A 80 5.63 -1.28 -15.08
CA GLY A 80 4.18 -1.12 -14.89
C GLY A 80 3.53 -2.21 -14.03
N THR A 81 4.32 -3.16 -13.52
CA THR A 81 3.86 -4.26 -12.65
C THR A 81 3.42 -3.74 -11.29
N TYR A 82 2.36 -4.33 -10.74
CA TYR A 82 1.87 -4.03 -9.39
C TYR A 82 2.34 -5.06 -8.38
N TYR A 83 2.62 -4.57 -7.17
CA TYR A 83 3.05 -5.36 -6.03
C TYR A 83 2.14 -5.04 -4.85
N ALA A 84 1.50 -6.06 -4.28
CA ALA A 84 0.83 -5.93 -2.99
C ALA A 84 1.87 -6.03 -1.88
N VAL A 85 1.84 -5.07 -0.96
CA VAL A 85 2.71 -5.01 0.21
C VAL A 85 2.02 -5.69 1.39
N THR A 86 2.72 -6.59 2.08
CA THR A 86 2.21 -7.23 3.30
C THR A 86 3.37 -7.57 4.26
N ALA A 87 3.05 -8.06 5.46
CA ALA A 87 4.06 -8.44 6.44
C ALA A 87 4.70 -9.79 6.07
N GLY A 88 6.00 -9.91 6.31
CA GLY A 88 6.80 -11.10 5.97
C GLY A 88 6.31 -12.38 6.65
N ARG A 89 5.78 -12.29 7.87
CA ARG A 89 5.12 -13.42 8.56
C ARG A 89 3.85 -13.95 7.88
N VAL A 90 3.23 -13.16 7.00
CA VAL A 90 2.10 -13.59 6.16
C VAL A 90 2.61 -14.29 4.91
N ALA A 91 3.87 -14.06 4.52
CA ALA A 91 4.49 -14.77 3.42
C ALA A 91 4.80 -16.22 3.83
N GLY A 92 4.01 -17.14 3.29
CA GLY A 92 4.33 -18.57 3.29
C GLY A 92 5.62 -18.88 2.52
N PRO A 93 6.07 -20.15 2.54
CA PRO A 93 7.31 -20.56 1.91
C PRO A 93 7.33 -20.27 0.40
N PRO A 94 8.54 -20.20 -0.23
CA PRO A 94 8.66 -20.05 -1.67
C PRO A 94 7.83 -21.09 -2.43
N GLY A 95 7.14 -20.66 -3.48
CA GLY A 95 6.28 -21.55 -4.29
C GLY A 95 4.82 -21.64 -3.85
N CYS A 96 4.42 -20.97 -2.76
CA CYS A 96 3.01 -20.85 -2.41
C CYS A 96 2.27 -19.92 -3.38
N LEU A 97 1.00 -20.25 -3.65
CA LEU A 97 0.08 -19.38 -4.38
C LEU A 97 -0.63 -18.47 -3.37
N TYR A 98 -0.57 -17.16 -3.61
CA TYR A 98 -1.26 -16.18 -2.79
C TYR A 98 -2.56 -15.78 -3.47
N THR A 99 -3.60 -15.63 -2.66
CA THR A 99 -4.88 -15.10 -3.08
C THR A 99 -5.18 -13.84 -2.29
N LEU A 100 -5.42 -12.74 -3.02
CA LEU A 100 -5.88 -11.48 -2.44
C LEU A 100 -7.39 -11.42 -2.63
N LYS A 101 -8.14 -11.05 -1.60
CA LYS A 101 -9.60 -11.09 -1.61
C LYS A 101 -10.16 -9.79 -1.09
N ASN A 102 -11.14 -9.22 -1.80
CA ASN A 102 -11.88 -8.07 -1.29
C ASN A 102 -12.72 -8.53 -0.09
N ARG A 103 -12.49 -7.96 1.10
CA ARG A 103 -13.15 -8.42 2.32
C ARG A 103 -14.65 -8.12 2.34
N ARG A 104 -15.06 -7.06 1.63
CA ARG A 104 -16.46 -6.64 1.52
C ARG A 104 -17.22 -7.48 0.49
N PHE A 105 -16.51 -7.93 -0.54
CA PHE A 105 -17.03 -8.72 -1.65
C PHE A 105 -16.09 -9.90 -1.98
N PRO A 106 -16.15 -11.02 -1.23
CA PRO A 106 -15.19 -12.13 -1.33
C PRO A 106 -15.15 -12.88 -2.68
N ARG A 107 -15.99 -12.47 -3.63
CA ARG A 107 -16.01 -13.01 -5.00
C ARG A 107 -14.87 -12.46 -5.85
N ALA A 108 -14.34 -11.27 -5.52
CA ALA A 108 -13.16 -10.75 -6.16
C ALA A 108 -11.92 -11.38 -5.53
N VAL A 109 -11.27 -12.26 -6.29
CA VAL A 109 -10.05 -12.97 -5.90
C VAL A 109 -9.04 -12.81 -7.01
N ILE A 110 -7.85 -12.31 -6.69
CA ILE A 110 -6.74 -12.26 -7.64
C ILE A 110 -5.57 -13.08 -7.13
N ARG A 111 -4.73 -13.52 -8.07
CA ARG A 111 -3.55 -14.31 -7.76
C ARG A 111 -2.33 -13.41 -7.69
N ALA A 112 -1.50 -13.69 -6.69
CA ALA A 112 -0.21 -13.07 -6.57
C ALA A 112 0.86 -14.11 -6.28
N THR A 113 2.09 -13.79 -6.65
CA THR A 113 3.26 -14.63 -6.38
C THR A 113 4.23 -13.86 -5.51
N HIS A 114 4.67 -14.49 -4.42
CA HIS A 114 5.70 -13.88 -3.58
C HIS A 114 6.99 -13.67 -4.38
N VAL A 115 7.54 -12.46 -4.32
CA VAL A 115 8.81 -12.12 -4.98
C VAL A 115 9.94 -12.85 -4.26
N PRO A 116 10.56 -13.88 -4.87
CA PRO A 116 11.57 -14.67 -4.19
C PRO A 116 12.85 -13.86 -4.01
N ASN A 117 13.55 -14.07 -2.89
CA ASN A 117 14.80 -13.40 -2.56
C ASN A 117 14.69 -11.87 -2.45
N PHE A 118 13.49 -11.35 -2.13
CA PHE A 118 13.29 -9.99 -1.62
C PHE A 118 13.85 -9.86 -0.18
N ARG A 119 15.05 -10.39 0.04
CA ARG A 119 15.77 -10.53 1.29
C ARG A 119 17.22 -10.24 0.97
N THR A 120 17.53 -8.98 0.72
CA THR A 120 18.83 -8.64 0.12
C THR A 120 19.95 -8.59 1.14
N SER A 121 19.64 -8.33 2.43
CA SER A 121 20.59 -8.52 3.52
C SER A 121 20.25 -9.76 4.35
N LEU A 122 21.08 -10.80 4.23
CA LEU A 122 21.06 -12.03 5.05
C LEU A 122 21.23 -11.78 6.56
N TYR A 123 21.51 -10.54 6.97
CA TYR A 123 21.82 -10.13 8.34
C TYR A 123 20.81 -9.13 8.92
N ASP A 124 19.71 -8.81 8.22
CA ASP A 124 18.69 -7.93 8.77
C ASP A 124 17.39 -8.68 9.08
N GLU A 125 17.10 -8.80 10.36
CA GLU A 125 15.88 -9.41 10.88
C GLU A 125 14.64 -8.63 10.43
N LEU A 126 14.75 -7.31 10.19
CA LEU A 126 13.65 -6.50 9.65
C LEU A 126 13.28 -6.89 8.22
N ALA A 127 14.28 -7.27 7.40
CA ALA A 127 14.03 -7.70 6.02
C ALA A 127 13.21 -8.99 5.95
N SER A 128 13.22 -9.80 7.01
CA SER A 128 12.37 -10.99 7.10
C SER A 128 10.88 -10.66 7.25
N GLU A 129 10.55 -9.46 7.73
CA GLU A 129 9.18 -8.95 7.91
C GLU A 129 8.67 -8.16 6.69
N VAL A 130 9.44 -8.11 5.61
CA VAL A 130 9.07 -7.45 4.35
C VAL A 130 8.61 -8.49 3.34
N ALA A 131 7.37 -8.36 2.85
CA ALA A 131 6.86 -9.18 1.76
C ALA A 131 6.23 -8.34 0.64
N LEU A 132 6.68 -8.59 -0.58
CA LEU A 132 6.03 -8.13 -1.81
C LEU A 132 5.42 -9.32 -2.55
N LEU A 133 4.17 -9.16 -2.96
CA LEU A 133 3.45 -10.12 -3.77
C LEU A 133 3.22 -9.50 -5.15
N GLU A 134 3.89 -10.04 -6.17
CA GLU A 134 3.69 -9.63 -7.55
C GLU A 134 2.29 -10.01 -8.00
N VAL A 135 1.50 -9.02 -8.42
CA VAL A 135 0.13 -9.22 -8.92
C VAL A 135 0.22 -9.70 -10.37
N ALA A 136 -0.54 -10.74 -10.71
CA ALA A 136 -0.61 -11.25 -12.07
C ALA A 136 -1.06 -10.13 -13.05
N PRO A 137 -0.42 -9.95 -14.22
CA PRO A 137 -0.75 -8.86 -15.15
C PRO A 137 -2.22 -8.83 -15.58
N GLU A 138 -2.85 -10.01 -15.74
CA GLU A 138 -4.28 -10.14 -16.06
C GLU A 138 -5.20 -9.59 -14.96
N ASP A 139 -4.74 -9.58 -13.71
CA ASP A 139 -5.50 -9.19 -12.53
C ASP A 139 -5.28 -7.71 -12.16
N ALA A 140 -4.38 -6.99 -12.86
CA ALA A 140 -4.05 -5.59 -12.57
C ALA A 140 -5.23 -4.61 -12.72
N SER A 141 -6.30 -5.00 -13.40
CA SER A 141 -7.53 -4.17 -13.52
C SER A 141 -8.49 -4.35 -12.34
N ALA A 142 -8.28 -5.38 -11.51
CA ALA A 142 -9.11 -5.71 -10.35
C ALA A 142 -8.56 -5.12 -9.03
N ILE A 143 -7.52 -4.29 -9.10
CA ILE A 143 -6.97 -3.59 -7.93
C ILE A 143 -7.39 -2.11 -7.93
N ASP A 144 -7.62 -1.59 -6.74
CA ASP A 144 -7.73 -0.16 -6.45
C ASP A 144 -6.47 0.24 -5.65
N ALA A 145 -5.45 0.63 -6.40
CA ALA A 145 -4.14 0.99 -5.86
C ALA A 145 -4.08 2.45 -5.34
N LEU A 146 -5.12 3.25 -5.60
CA LEU A 146 -5.13 4.67 -5.29
C LEU A 146 -5.32 4.91 -3.79
N ILE A 147 -4.41 5.69 -3.21
CA ILE A 147 -4.60 6.29 -1.88
C ILE A 147 -5.01 7.76 -2.07
N PRO A 148 -6.25 8.14 -1.73
CA PRO A 148 -6.71 9.51 -1.91
C PRO A 148 -5.91 10.50 -1.05
N ARG A 149 -5.55 11.64 -1.66
CA ARG A 149 -4.80 12.73 -0.99
C ARG A 149 -3.50 12.23 -0.35
N LEU A 150 -2.78 11.37 -1.04
CA LEU A 150 -1.51 10.84 -0.57
C LEU A 150 -0.42 11.92 -0.52
N ASP A 151 0.26 12.01 0.62
CA ASP A 151 1.54 12.71 0.77
C ASP A 151 2.57 11.73 1.33
N VAL A 152 3.31 11.08 0.43
CA VAL A 152 4.34 10.09 0.81
C VAL A 152 5.47 10.71 1.61
N ASN A 153 5.77 12.00 1.40
CA ASN A 153 6.87 12.71 2.07
C ASN A 153 6.40 13.57 3.25
N GLY A 154 5.15 13.38 3.71
CA GLY A 154 4.67 14.04 4.93
C GLY A 154 5.69 13.90 6.05
N PHE A 155 5.86 14.97 6.84
CA PHE A 155 6.91 15.18 7.85
C PHE A 155 8.34 15.45 7.31
N GLY A 156 8.73 14.93 6.14
CA GLY A 156 10.10 15.07 5.60
C GLY A 156 10.30 16.19 4.58
N GLY A 157 9.22 16.61 3.91
CA GLY A 157 9.29 17.48 2.73
C GLY A 157 9.72 16.71 1.48
N GLY A 158 9.23 17.11 0.30
CA GLY A 158 9.52 16.42 -0.97
C GLY A 158 8.31 16.34 -1.91
N ALA A 159 8.51 15.81 -3.13
CA ALA A 159 7.42 15.67 -4.10
C ALA A 159 6.47 14.52 -3.70
N PRO A 160 5.14 14.71 -3.64
CA PRO A 160 4.21 13.83 -2.91
C PRO A 160 4.07 12.39 -3.42
N ARG A 161 4.66 12.05 -4.58
CA ARG A 161 4.54 10.72 -5.22
C ARG A 161 5.75 9.82 -5.07
N TYR A 162 6.93 10.39 -4.80
CA TYR A 162 8.17 9.65 -4.66
C TYR A 162 8.56 9.68 -3.21
N LEU A 163 8.79 8.52 -2.59
CA LEU A 163 9.41 8.54 -1.28
C LEU A 163 10.86 9.00 -1.46
N ASP A 164 11.21 10.14 -0.87
CA ASP A 164 12.56 10.67 -0.95
C ASP A 164 13.48 9.87 -0.02
N LEU A 165 14.01 8.77 -0.55
CA LEU A 165 14.95 7.92 0.16
C LEU A 165 16.34 8.58 0.32
N GLN A 166 16.63 9.69 -0.37
CA GLN A 166 17.86 10.46 -0.13
C GLN A 166 17.73 11.32 1.13
N HIS A 167 16.52 11.80 1.43
CA HIS A 167 16.20 12.61 2.61
C HIS A 167 15.36 11.86 3.66
N HIS A 168 15.33 10.53 3.64
CA HIS A 168 14.60 9.68 4.61
C HIS A 168 14.89 10.05 6.06
N ARG A 169 16.14 10.45 6.36
CA ARG A 169 16.56 10.84 7.71
C ARG A 169 15.83 12.09 8.19
N ALA A 170 15.54 13.04 7.29
CA ALA A 170 14.77 14.23 7.62
C ALA A 170 13.33 13.86 8.02
N ARG A 171 12.71 12.93 7.28
CA ARG A 171 11.37 12.42 7.59
C ARG A 171 11.33 11.67 8.92
N TRP A 172 12.26 10.73 9.13
CA TRP A 172 12.39 10.02 10.40
C TRP A 172 12.61 10.99 11.57
N SER A 173 13.54 11.94 11.44
CA SER A 173 13.82 12.93 12.48
C SER A 173 12.62 13.81 12.79
N ALA A 174 11.84 14.20 11.78
CA ALA A 174 10.62 14.98 11.99
C ALA A 174 9.52 14.17 12.70
N ILE A 175 9.33 12.90 12.33
CA ILE A 175 8.40 11.99 13.02
C ILE A 175 8.84 11.78 14.46
N TRP A 176 10.12 11.43 14.68
CA TRP A 176 10.68 11.19 16.00
C TRP A 176 10.52 12.41 16.91
N LYS A 177 10.90 13.59 16.42
CA LYS A 177 10.76 14.85 17.14
C LYS A 177 9.30 15.14 17.49
N ARG A 178 8.36 14.91 16.57
CA ARG A 178 6.94 15.14 16.82
C ARG A 178 6.37 14.16 17.84
N VAL A 179 6.77 12.90 17.79
CA VAL A 179 6.41 11.91 18.80
C VAL A 179 6.87 12.35 20.20
N ASP A 180 8.09 12.89 20.31
CA ASP A 180 8.65 13.41 21.56
C ASP A 180 7.94 14.70 22.03
N ASP A 181 7.83 15.70 21.16
CA ASP A 181 7.27 17.02 21.45
C ASP A 181 5.75 16.97 21.75
N GLU A 182 4.97 16.21 20.96
CA GLU A 182 3.50 16.16 21.05
C GLU A 182 2.97 15.00 21.91
N ARG A 183 3.88 14.20 22.50
CA ARG A 183 3.54 12.95 23.21
C ARG A 183 2.80 11.94 22.32
N GLY A 184 3.15 11.93 21.04
CA GLY A 184 2.71 10.95 20.06
C GLY A 184 1.93 11.51 18.89
N ILE A 185 1.83 10.71 17.83
CA ILE A 185 1.12 11.02 16.59
C ILE A 185 -0.12 10.14 16.51
N ARG A 186 -1.27 10.72 16.16
CA ARG A 186 -2.48 9.93 15.91
C ARG A 186 -2.33 9.16 14.59
N VAL A 187 -2.48 7.85 14.67
CA VAL A 187 -2.32 6.94 13.53
C VAL A 187 -3.56 6.08 13.31
N TYR A 188 -3.69 5.60 12.09
CA TYR A 188 -4.82 4.86 11.58
C TYR A 188 -4.33 3.61 10.86
N LYS A 189 -5.16 2.57 10.82
CA LYS A 189 -5.00 1.45 9.89
C LYS A 189 -6.35 0.88 9.49
N GLU A 190 -6.39 0.21 8.35
CA GLU A 190 -7.47 -0.70 8.01
C GLU A 190 -6.94 -2.13 8.02
N GLY A 191 -7.32 -2.91 9.03
CA GLY A 191 -6.96 -4.33 9.16
C GLY A 191 -8.10 -5.24 8.76
N GLU A 192 -7.78 -6.46 8.33
CA GLU A 192 -8.77 -7.46 7.97
C GLU A 192 -9.70 -7.81 9.14
N ALA A 193 -9.15 -8.00 10.34
CA ALA A 193 -9.91 -8.42 11.50
C ALA A 193 -10.59 -7.25 12.21
N THR A 194 -9.91 -6.11 12.31
CA THR A 194 -10.42 -4.98 13.10
C THR A 194 -11.14 -3.91 12.30
N GLY A 195 -11.10 -3.97 10.97
CA GLY A 195 -11.57 -2.86 10.14
C GLY A 195 -10.72 -1.60 10.36
N HIS A 196 -11.36 -0.43 10.31
CA HIS A 196 -10.69 0.85 10.53
C HIS A 196 -10.46 1.11 12.03
N THR A 197 -9.21 1.27 12.43
CA THR A 197 -8.78 1.46 13.82
C THR A 197 -7.89 2.67 14.00
N VAL A 198 -7.90 3.24 15.20
CA VAL A 198 -7.15 4.44 15.57
C VAL A 198 -6.27 4.16 16.78
N GLY A 199 -5.02 4.63 16.74
CA GLY A 199 -4.06 4.51 17.83
C GLY A 199 -3.16 5.75 17.93
N THR A 200 -2.18 5.67 18.84
CA THR A 200 -1.18 6.73 19.01
C THR A 200 0.20 6.12 18.83
N LEU A 201 0.91 6.51 17.77
CA LEU A 201 2.34 6.26 17.63
C LEU A 201 3.06 7.07 18.71
N TYR A 202 3.67 6.38 19.68
CA TYR A 202 4.27 7.04 20.84
C TYR A 202 5.77 6.77 20.97
N LYS A 203 6.31 5.88 20.13
CA LYS A 203 7.74 5.54 20.13
C LYS A 203 8.17 5.12 18.73
N VAL A 204 9.36 5.57 18.34
CA VAL A 204 10.04 5.19 17.10
C VAL A 204 11.44 4.70 17.45
N VAL A 205 11.84 3.56 16.93
CA VAL A 205 13.14 2.91 17.20
C VAL A 205 13.75 2.35 15.91
N HIS A 206 15.01 1.93 15.93
CA HIS A 206 15.68 1.33 14.77
C HIS A 206 15.67 -0.21 14.77
N GLU A 207 15.34 -0.82 15.90
CA GLU A 207 15.37 -2.27 16.09
C GLU A 207 14.00 -2.79 16.52
N LEU A 208 13.71 -4.06 16.21
CA LEU A 208 12.54 -4.71 16.80
C LEU A 208 12.76 -4.87 18.30
N PRO A 209 11.70 -4.75 19.13
CA PRO A 209 11.87 -5.01 20.54
C PRO A 209 12.30 -6.48 20.77
N ALA A 210 13.16 -6.70 21.77
CA ALA A 210 13.93 -7.94 21.91
C ALA A 210 13.06 -9.20 22.11
N ALA A 211 11.82 -9.07 22.59
CA ALA A 211 10.94 -10.22 22.76
C ALA A 211 10.38 -10.72 21.42
N HIS A 212 10.40 -9.88 20.37
CA HIS A 212 10.08 -10.25 19.00
C HIS A 212 11.00 -11.32 18.42
N LEU A 213 12.28 -11.26 18.80
CA LEU A 213 13.35 -12.06 18.18
C LEU A 213 13.52 -13.44 18.83
N GLY A 214 12.74 -13.75 19.87
CA GLY A 214 12.91 -14.98 20.65
C GLY A 214 14.25 -14.95 21.39
N GLY A 215 14.24 -14.38 22.60
CA GLY A 215 15.43 -14.07 23.39
C GLY A 215 16.60 -15.07 23.25
N ASN A 216 17.70 -14.56 22.69
CA ASN A 216 19.11 -15.01 22.73
C ASN A 216 19.77 -14.82 21.35
N HIS A 217 19.78 -13.59 20.85
CA HIS A 217 20.80 -13.20 19.88
C HIS A 217 21.91 -12.48 20.64
N PRO A 218 23.15 -13.00 20.65
CA PRO A 218 24.27 -12.30 21.24
C PRO A 218 24.45 -10.99 20.49
N HIS A 219 24.53 -9.88 21.23
CA HIS A 219 25.04 -8.62 20.74
C HIS A 219 26.36 -8.92 20.03
N PRO A 220 26.55 -8.59 18.74
CA PRO A 220 27.88 -8.57 18.18
C PRO A 220 28.60 -7.44 18.91
N ASP A 221 29.55 -7.84 19.75
CA ASP A 221 30.44 -6.93 20.44
C ASP A 221 31.06 -5.95 19.43
N GLU A 222 31.17 -4.71 19.88
CA GLU A 222 31.86 -3.60 19.22
C GLU A 222 33.34 -3.97 18.98
N GLU A 223 33.65 -4.72 17.94
CA GLU A 223 35.03 -4.85 17.44
C GLU A 223 35.24 -3.88 16.27
N GLU A 224 35.93 -2.78 16.57
CA GLU A 224 36.61 -1.91 15.61
C GLU A 224 37.47 -2.76 14.67
N LEU A 225 36.97 -3.03 13.45
CA LEU A 225 37.77 -3.59 12.38
C LEU A 225 38.35 -2.46 11.52
N ASP A 226 39.55 -2.08 11.91
CA ASP A 226 40.49 -1.30 11.13
C ASP A 226 40.98 -2.11 9.90
N SER A 227 41.29 -1.40 8.81
CA SER A 227 42.10 -1.82 7.64
C SER A 227 41.43 -2.37 6.33
N PRO A 228 42.09 -2.15 5.16
CA PRO A 228 41.43 -1.54 4.00
C PRO A 228 41.45 -2.37 2.70
N SER A 229 40.82 -1.79 1.68
CA SER A 229 41.00 -1.99 0.23
C SER A 229 40.24 -3.14 -0.44
N GLY A 230 39.20 -2.76 -1.19
CA GLY A 230 38.90 -3.40 -2.47
C GLY A 230 37.49 -3.96 -2.65
N GLN A 231 36.44 -3.12 -2.66
CA GLN A 231 35.21 -3.31 -3.46
C GLN A 231 34.28 -2.08 -3.38
N ARG A 232 34.52 -1.11 -4.27
CA ARG A 232 33.95 0.24 -4.23
C ARG A 232 32.49 0.37 -4.72
N TYR A 233 31.66 -0.68 -4.61
CA TYR A 233 30.26 -0.64 -5.03
C TYR A 233 29.25 -1.31 -4.06
N GLN A 234 29.68 -1.83 -2.91
CA GLN A 234 28.78 -2.41 -1.89
C GLN A 234 28.79 -1.66 -0.54
N GLU A 235 29.67 -0.68 -0.36
CA GLU A 235 29.89 0.02 0.92
C GLU A 235 28.94 1.22 1.16
N THR A 236 28.03 1.55 0.25
CA THR A 236 27.14 2.73 0.40
C THR A 236 25.76 2.42 0.98
N ILE A 237 25.48 1.15 1.26
CA ILE A 237 24.16 0.67 1.74
C ILE A 237 24.30 -0.05 3.10
N ALA A 238 25.48 -0.56 3.43
CA ALA A 238 25.73 -1.26 4.69
C ALA A 238 25.84 -0.33 5.91
N GLY A 239 26.02 0.98 5.73
CA GLY A 239 26.11 1.98 6.81
C GLY A 239 24.79 2.69 7.14
N ASP A 240 23.65 2.09 6.80
CA ASP A 240 22.40 2.81 6.53
C ASP A 240 21.24 2.35 7.43
N HIS A 241 21.56 1.94 8.65
CA HIS A 241 20.60 1.60 9.71
C HIS A 241 19.61 2.75 9.98
N ASP A 242 19.96 3.99 9.63
CA ASP A 242 19.11 5.19 9.71
C ASP A 242 17.89 5.15 8.75
N ARG A 243 17.88 4.28 7.73
CA ARG A 243 16.76 4.16 6.77
C ARG A 243 15.61 3.31 7.25
N ARG A 244 15.88 2.41 8.19
CA ARG A 244 14.91 1.46 8.72
C ARG A 244 14.50 1.91 10.11
N TRP A 245 13.20 1.95 10.35
CA TRP A 245 12.68 2.28 11.66
C TRP A 245 11.38 1.56 11.92
N VAL A 246 11.11 1.37 13.19
CA VAL A 246 9.97 0.64 13.72
C VAL A 246 9.14 1.62 14.52
N GLY A 247 7.85 1.68 14.22
CA GLY A 247 6.88 2.45 14.97
C GLY A 247 6.15 1.59 15.98
N VAL A 248 6.00 2.11 17.20
CA VAL A 248 5.24 1.48 18.28
C VAL A 248 3.99 2.29 18.55
N VAL A 249 2.84 1.65 18.33
CA VAL A 249 1.52 2.24 18.49
C VAL A 249 0.91 1.74 19.78
N LYS A 250 0.62 2.68 20.68
CA LYS A 250 0.00 2.40 21.95
C LYS A 250 -1.41 1.89 21.71
N ARG A 251 -1.75 0.82 22.40
CA ARG A 251 -3.14 0.37 22.51
C ARG A 251 -3.98 1.47 23.17
N SER A 252 -4.96 1.99 22.44
CA SER A 252 -6.00 2.84 23.02
C SER A 252 -7.02 1.98 23.77
N ASP A 253 -8.07 2.57 24.33
CA ASP A 253 -9.15 1.84 25.01
C ASP A 253 -9.86 0.81 24.10
N HIS A 254 -9.62 0.88 22.79
CA HIS A 254 -10.04 -0.09 21.79
C HIS A 254 -8.84 -0.84 21.20
N THR A 255 -9.04 -2.10 20.81
CA THR A 255 -8.00 -2.91 20.16
C THR A 255 -7.59 -2.27 18.84
N PHE A 256 -6.37 -1.73 18.79
CA PHE A 256 -5.80 -1.20 17.55
C PHE A 256 -5.58 -2.31 16.52
N THR A 257 -5.29 -3.54 16.96
CA THR A 257 -4.99 -4.68 16.08
C THR A 257 -5.54 -6.00 16.63
N GLY A 258 -5.80 -6.95 15.74
CA GLY A 258 -6.23 -8.32 16.02
C GLY A 258 -5.60 -9.36 15.08
N PRO A 259 -5.83 -10.66 15.33
CA PRO A 259 -5.29 -11.74 14.48
C PRO A 259 -5.74 -11.58 13.02
N GLY A 260 -4.80 -11.51 12.08
CA GLY A 260 -5.06 -11.29 10.64
C GLY A 260 -4.80 -9.86 10.15
N ASP A 261 -4.55 -8.91 11.05
CA ASP A 261 -4.23 -7.53 10.67
C ASP A 261 -2.78 -7.33 10.19
N SER A 262 -1.90 -8.32 10.42
CA SER A 262 -0.51 -8.27 9.95
C SER A 262 -0.49 -8.00 8.44
N GLY A 263 0.28 -6.99 8.03
CA GLY A 263 0.32 -6.48 6.67
C GLY A 263 -0.47 -5.21 6.45
N ALA A 264 -1.32 -4.75 7.37
CA ALA A 264 -2.10 -3.53 7.22
C ALA A 264 -1.22 -2.26 7.15
N LEU A 265 -1.56 -1.32 6.27
CA LEU A 265 -0.90 -0.01 6.21
C LEU A 265 -1.26 0.82 7.45
N VAL A 266 -0.24 1.27 8.16
CA VAL A 266 -0.32 2.27 9.23
C VAL A 266 -0.02 3.64 8.62
N TYR A 267 -0.89 4.62 8.85
CA TYR A 267 -0.77 5.96 8.30
C TYR A 267 -1.21 7.04 9.28
N ALA A 268 -0.73 8.27 9.07
CA ALA A 268 -1.21 9.47 9.73
C ALA A 268 -2.06 10.32 8.78
N ILE A 269 -2.76 11.32 9.32
CA ILE A 269 -3.46 12.33 8.54
C ILE A 269 -2.88 13.69 8.90
N GLU A 270 -2.26 14.36 7.93
CA GLU A 270 -1.66 15.69 8.07
C GLU A 270 -2.20 16.59 6.96
N ASP A 271 -2.68 17.79 7.30
CA ASP A 271 -3.23 18.75 6.33
C ASP A 271 -4.26 18.15 5.34
N SER A 272 -5.09 17.23 5.84
CA SER A 272 -6.08 16.46 5.06
C SER A 272 -5.49 15.48 4.04
N CYS A 273 -4.19 15.22 4.11
CA CYS A 273 -3.46 14.22 3.33
C CYS A 273 -3.20 12.96 4.15
N VAL A 274 -3.21 11.81 3.49
CA VAL A 274 -2.78 10.52 4.05
C VAL A 274 -1.27 10.44 3.96
N VAL A 275 -0.61 10.23 5.10
CA VAL A 275 0.85 10.06 5.19
C VAL A 275 1.16 8.61 5.57
N PRO A 276 1.62 7.76 4.63
CA PRO A 276 1.89 6.35 4.90
C PRO A 276 3.13 6.22 5.80
N LEU A 277 2.99 5.60 6.96
CA LEU A 277 4.09 5.45 7.91
C LEU A 277 4.79 4.10 7.76
N GLY A 278 4.02 3.03 7.60
CA GLY A 278 4.59 1.69 7.51
C GLY A 278 3.56 0.58 7.50
N ILE A 279 4.02 -0.65 7.63
CA ILE A 279 3.21 -1.86 7.55
C ILE A 279 3.18 -2.54 8.91
N HIS A 280 1.99 -2.77 9.45
CA HIS A 280 1.80 -3.46 10.71
C HIS A 280 2.35 -4.89 10.62
N ILE A 281 3.15 -5.31 11.60
CA ILE A 281 3.75 -6.64 11.61
C ILE A 281 3.21 -7.48 12.76
N CYS A 282 3.16 -6.95 13.99
CA CYS A 282 2.89 -7.76 15.17
C CYS A 282 2.37 -6.97 16.37
N ILE A 283 2.02 -7.70 17.43
CA ILE A 283 1.77 -7.16 18.77
C ILE A 283 2.90 -7.63 19.69
N GLU A 284 3.43 -6.73 20.50
CA GLU A 284 4.43 -7.03 21.52
C GLU A 284 4.13 -6.22 22.79
N ASP A 285 4.09 -6.90 23.93
CA ASP A 285 3.71 -6.31 25.23
C ASP A 285 2.41 -5.49 25.22
N GLY A 286 1.48 -5.88 24.33
CA GLY A 286 0.19 -5.22 24.17
C GLY A 286 0.21 -4.01 23.22
N ASP A 287 1.39 -3.60 22.75
CA ASP A 287 1.56 -2.55 21.76
C ASP A 287 1.61 -3.11 20.34
N SER A 288 1.16 -2.31 19.39
CA SER A 288 1.18 -2.67 17.98
C SER A 288 2.44 -2.15 17.32
N ILE A 289 3.16 -3.03 16.64
CA ILE A 289 4.42 -2.73 15.97
C ILE A 289 4.21 -2.64 14.47
N PHE A 290 4.83 -1.66 13.81
CA PHE A 290 4.90 -1.58 12.36
C PHE A 290 6.32 -1.26 11.89
N LEU A 291 6.66 -1.75 10.69
CA LEU A 291 7.92 -1.46 10.02
C LEU A 291 7.73 -0.34 9.01
N SER A 292 8.65 0.61 8.96
CA SER A 292 8.55 1.80 8.11
C SER A 292 8.37 1.48 6.63
N ILE A 293 7.62 2.32 5.91
CA ILE A 293 7.42 2.16 4.47
C ILE A 293 8.73 2.32 3.69
N GLU A 294 9.65 3.13 4.20
CA GLU A 294 11.02 3.29 3.72
C GLU A 294 11.72 1.94 3.61
N THR A 295 11.53 1.05 4.59
CA THR A 295 12.16 -0.28 4.59
C THR A 295 11.69 -1.11 3.39
N PHE A 296 10.39 -1.11 3.10
CA PHE A 296 9.83 -1.82 1.94
C PHE A 296 10.33 -1.25 0.61
N MET A 297 10.41 0.08 0.51
CA MET A 297 10.88 0.78 -0.69
C MET A 297 12.39 0.55 -0.91
N LEU A 298 13.18 0.56 0.16
CA LEU A 298 14.61 0.29 0.12
C LEU A 298 14.89 -1.14 -0.34
N GLU A 299 14.26 -2.16 0.25
CA GLU A 299 14.39 -3.55 -0.21
C GLU A 299 13.98 -3.68 -1.69
N GLY A 300 12.98 -2.91 -2.13
CA GLY A 300 12.58 -2.80 -3.54
C GLY A 300 13.73 -2.40 -4.45
N ILE A 301 14.41 -1.32 -4.09
CA ILE A 301 15.56 -0.79 -4.83
C ILE A 301 16.72 -1.78 -4.82
N LEU A 302 17.00 -2.42 -3.68
CA LEU A 302 18.05 -3.43 -3.57
C LEU A 302 17.77 -4.65 -4.45
N TYR A 303 16.49 -4.99 -4.63
CA TYR A 303 16.03 -6.01 -5.57
C TYR A 303 16.03 -5.53 -7.04
N GLY A 304 16.29 -4.24 -7.29
CA GLY A 304 16.31 -3.64 -8.63
C GLY A 304 14.96 -3.14 -9.15
N LEU A 305 13.97 -2.97 -8.27
CA LEU A 305 12.66 -2.39 -8.58
C LEU A 305 12.68 -0.87 -8.44
N ASP A 306 11.77 -0.22 -9.17
CA ASP A 306 11.53 1.23 -9.11
C ASP A 306 10.14 1.49 -8.55
N LEU A 307 9.98 1.22 -7.26
CA LEU A 307 8.67 1.22 -6.61
C LEU A 307 8.17 2.65 -6.37
N GLN A 308 6.89 2.87 -6.68
CA GLN A 308 6.16 4.09 -6.37
C GLN A 308 4.75 3.76 -5.90
N PHE A 309 4.15 4.66 -5.13
CA PHE A 309 2.71 4.63 -4.90
C PHE A 309 1.97 4.92 -6.22
N ALA A 310 0.90 4.17 -6.48
CA ALA A 310 0.14 4.23 -7.74
C ALA A 310 -0.82 5.42 -7.82
#